data_AF-A0AAD7ASG5-F1
#
_entry.id   AF-A0AAD7ASG5-F1
#
_cell.length_a   1.000
_cell.length_b   1.000
_cell.length_c   1.000
_cell.angle_alpha   90.00
_cell.angle_beta   90.00
_cell.angle_gamma   90.00
#
_symmetry.space_group_name_H-M   'P 1'
#
loop_
_entity.id
_entity.type
_entity.pdbx_description
1 polymer ?
#
loop_
_entity_poly.entity_id
_entity_poly.type
_entity_poly.pdbx_seq_one_letter_code
_entity_poly.pdbx_strand_id
1 'polypeptide(L)'
;MSTHGTVYAEVEAHTSRPPVLTKGDITPLVIRNFENAALNWFALKAVAPGSQVSNILGSFRDPRYVAWLRPNAERSRVMKLSFNGFMSELRQKYLPVDWQAVTRNEILSSRMKDTQSFDEFYTEVIGLGSLLEGTDAELSTTRIRHTLKAGMCADLEVEYREELTIKAIAVDEMDKWSKEVRRIDEKRMRNLATQRRIAAEIHKAEKRKAGTDGERNSKKPFGSSSKPNTSLAAASGPSTPSAASSTPKGCPKLTDSERALLSEHEGRYKCRRFYAGHRSNNCSNDFPDPSTYRTLTANDA
;
A
#
# COMPACT_ATOMS: atom_id res chain seq x y z
N MET A 1 3.79 16.89 25.08
CA MET A 1 4.39 15.55 25.01
C MET A 1 4.54 15.20 23.55
N SER A 2 5.74 15.37 22.99
CA SER A 2 6.00 15.13 21.58
C SER A 2 5.90 13.63 21.30
N THR A 3 4.99 13.24 20.41
CA THR A 3 4.96 11.91 19.79
C THR A 3 6.22 11.77 18.94
N HIS A 4 7.33 11.39 19.56
CA HIS A 4 8.49 10.93 18.82
C HIS A 4 8.07 9.64 18.12
N GLY A 5 7.94 9.71 16.78
CA GLY A 5 7.79 8.50 15.97
C GLY A 5 8.95 7.55 16.27
N THR A 6 8.64 6.27 16.44
CA THR A 6 9.65 5.23 16.66
C THR A 6 10.65 5.28 15.50
N VAL A 7 11.92 5.58 15.81
CA VAL A 7 13.00 5.56 14.83
C VAL A 7 13.69 4.22 14.94
N TYR A 8 13.60 3.40 13.89
CA TYR A 8 14.29 2.11 13.82
C TYR A 8 15.73 2.30 13.38
N ALA A 9 16.61 1.44 13.89
CA ALA A 9 17.99 1.38 13.43
C ALA A 9 18.07 0.78 12.02
N GLU A 10 19.12 1.14 11.29
CA GLU A 10 19.42 0.67 9.95
C GLU A 10 20.85 0.15 9.88
N VAL A 11 21.16 -0.67 8.87
CA VAL A 11 22.47 -1.27 8.68
C VAL A 11 23.12 -0.66 7.45
N GLU A 12 24.22 0.07 7.67
CA GLU A 12 25.07 0.60 6.61
C GLU A 12 26.16 -0.45 6.27
N ALA A 13 25.97 -1.17 5.17
CA ALA A 13 26.98 -2.12 4.68
C ALA A 13 28.10 -1.40 3.92
N HIS A 14 29.34 -1.86 4.12
CA HIS A 14 30.51 -1.30 3.46
C HIS A 14 31.50 -2.40 3.06
N THR A 15 32.24 -2.17 1.97
CA THR A 15 33.29 -3.08 1.51
C THR A 15 34.66 -2.75 2.12
N SER A 16 34.88 -1.52 2.58
CA SER A 16 36.15 -1.06 3.14
C SER A 16 36.22 -1.10 4.67
N ARG A 17 35.06 -0.98 5.35
CA ARG A 17 34.93 -0.95 6.81
C ARG A 17 33.87 -1.94 7.28
N PRO A 18 33.88 -2.36 8.57
CA PRO A 18 32.82 -3.18 9.13
C PRO A 18 31.43 -2.56 8.90
N PRO A 19 30.36 -3.38 8.81
CA PRO A 19 28.99 -2.86 8.72
C PRO A 19 28.69 -2.02 9.94
N VAL A 20 27.85 -1.00 9.80
CA VAL A 20 27.55 -0.06 10.89
C VAL A 20 26.06 -0.09 11.22
N LEU A 21 25.74 -0.27 12.50
CA LEU A 21 24.38 -0.21 13.01
C LEU A 21 24.08 1.23 13.46
N THR A 22 23.13 1.89 12.79
CA THR A 22 22.77 3.29 13.07
C THR A 22 21.96 3.43 14.37
N LYS A 23 21.63 4.67 14.76
CA LYS A 23 20.86 4.92 15.98
C LYS A 23 19.38 4.61 15.74
N GLY A 24 18.74 3.94 16.70
CA GLY A 24 17.31 3.66 16.68
C GLY A 24 16.92 2.47 17.56
N ASP A 25 15.72 1.94 17.37
CA ASP A 25 15.28 0.71 18.01
C ASP A 25 15.66 -0.51 17.16
N ILE A 26 16.10 -1.57 17.82
CA ILE A 26 16.58 -2.79 17.19
C ILE A 26 15.41 -3.77 17.04
N THR A 27 15.16 -4.23 15.81
CA THR A 27 14.17 -5.26 15.50
C THR A 27 14.86 -6.56 15.07
N PRO A 28 14.14 -7.70 15.02
CA PRO A 28 14.73 -8.96 14.55
C PRO A 28 15.32 -8.84 13.13
N LEU A 29 14.63 -8.11 12.24
CA LEU A 29 15.10 -7.84 10.88
C LEU A 29 16.40 -7.03 10.87
N VAL A 30 16.51 -6.01 11.72
CA VAL A 30 17.72 -5.19 11.83
C VAL A 30 18.91 -6.03 12.30
N ILE A 31 18.72 -6.91 13.29
CA ILE A 31 19.79 -7.83 13.74
C ILE A 31 20.19 -8.78 12.63
N ARG A 32 19.23 -9.38 11.92
CA ARG A 32 19.52 -10.29 10.79
C ARG A 32 20.27 -9.58 9.66
N ASN A 33 19.89 -8.35 9.33
CA ASN A 33 20.59 -7.55 8.34
C ASN A 33 22.03 -7.23 8.77
N PHE A 34 22.24 -6.91 10.05
CA PHE A 34 23.58 -6.66 10.58
C PHE A 34 24.45 -7.92 10.55
N GLU A 35 23.86 -9.06 10.92
CA GLU A 35 24.52 -10.36 10.87
C GLU A 35 24.98 -10.73 9.46
N ASN A 36 24.08 -10.64 8.48
CA ASN A 36 24.38 -10.91 7.08
C ASN A 36 25.46 -9.95 6.55
N ALA A 37 25.38 -8.66 6.87
CA ALA A 37 26.38 -7.69 6.47
C ALA A 37 27.76 -7.97 7.11
N ALA A 38 27.78 -8.43 8.36
CA ALA A 38 29.02 -8.80 9.06
C ALA A 38 29.65 -10.05 8.46
N LEU A 39 28.86 -11.11 8.20
CA LEU A 39 29.32 -12.33 7.54
C LEU A 39 29.91 -12.04 6.16
N ASN A 40 29.23 -11.23 5.34
CA ASN A 40 29.72 -10.83 4.03
C ASN A 40 31.04 -10.05 4.14
N TRP A 41 31.15 -9.14 5.11
CA TRP A 41 32.38 -8.38 5.33
C TRP A 41 33.54 -9.27 5.82
N PHE A 42 33.27 -10.22 6.73
CA PHE A 42 34.26 -11.19 7.19
C PHE A 42 34.79 -12.04 6.04
N ALA A 43 33.92 -12.51 5.16
CA ALA A 43 34.30 -13.26 3.97
C ALA A 43 35.16 -12.40 3.03
N LEU A 44 34.74 -11.17 2.76
CA LEU A 44 35.46 -10.24 1.88
C LEU A 44 36.84 -9.87 2.41
N LYS A 45 36.98 -9.73 3.73
CA LYS A 45 38.25 -9.34 4.39
C LYS A 45 39.05 -10.53 4.91
N ALA A 46 38.60 -11.76 4.68
CA ALA A 46 39.20 -12.98 5.20
C ALA A 46 39.48 -12.90 6.71
N VAL A 47 38.52 -12.40 7.49
CA VAL A 47 38.68 -12.20 8.94
C VAL A 47 38.67 -13.55 9.64
N ALA A 48 39.73 -13.84 10.41
CA ALA A 48 39.85 -15.07 11.18
C ALA A 48 38.70 -15.19 12.22
N PRO A 49 38.13 -16.40 12.43
CA PRO A 49 36.98 -16.60 13.33
C PRO A 49 37.15 -16.00 14.73
N GLY A 50 38.34 -16.16 15.34
CA GLY A 50 38.63 -15.61 16.67
C GLY A 50 38.80 -14.08 16.73
N SER A 51 38.80 -13.40 15.59
CA SER A 51 38.89 -11.93 15.49
C SER A 51 37.60 -11.29 14.96
N GLN A 52 36.57 -12.06 14.63
CA GLN A 52 35.34 -11.53 14.04
C GLN A 52 34.65 -10.52 14.97
N VAL A 53 34.39 -10.91 16.22
CA VAL A 53 33.69 -10.05 17.20
C VAL A 53 34.49 -8.79 17.49
N SER A 54 35.80 -8.89 17.71
CA SER A 54 36.65 -7.72 18.00
C SER A 54 36.64 -6.68 16.87
N ASN A 55 36.52 -7.12 15.62
CA ASN A 55 36.47 -6.24 14.45
C ASN A 55 35.13 -5.50 14.29
N ILE A 56 34.02 -6.05 14.78
CA ILE A 56 32.68 -5.42 14.66
C ILE A 56 32.21 -4.70 15.92
N LEU A 57 32.93 -4.79 17.04
CA LEU A 57 32.53 -4.10 18.28
C LEU A 57 32.49 -2.57 18.14
N GLY A 58 33.22 -2.01 17.18
CA GLY A 58 33.19 -0.58 16.85
C GLY A 58 32.03 -0.16 15.94
N SER A 59 31.22 -1.10 15.47
CA SER A 59 30.18 -0.89 14.46
C SER A 59 28.90 -0.23 14.98
N PHE A 60 28.76 -0.04 16.29
CA PHE A 60 27.51 0.44 16.89
C PHE A 60 27.54 1.96 17.07
N ARG A 61 26.70 2.71 16.33
CA ARG A 61 26.64 4.18 16.43
C ARG A 61 25.87 4.68 17.65
N ASP A 62 24.97 3.87 18.17
CA ASP A 62 24.24 4.21 19.40
C ASP A 62 25.03 3.76 20.64
N PRO A 63 25.45 4.67 21.52
CA PRO A 63 26.12 4.31 22.76
C PRO A 63 25.30 3.35 23.63
N ARG A 64 23.96 3.35 23.52
CA ARG A 64 23.07 2.44 24.24
C ARG A 64 23.36 0.97 23.91
N TYR A 65 23.77 0.67 22.68
CA TYR A 65 24.02 -0.71 22.24
C TYR A 65 25.25 -1.35 22.86
N VAL A 66 26.23 -0.52 23.26
CA VAL A 66 27.51 -0.95 23.80
C VAL A 66 27.73 -0.48 25.24
N ALA A 67 26.74 0.20 25.85
CA ALA A 67 26.84 0.69 27.22
C ALA A 67 27.13 -0.43 28.23
N TRP A 68 26.60 -1.62 27.99
CA TRP A 68 26.83 -2.83 28.79
C TRP A 68 28.23 -3.43 28.60
N LEU A 69 28.92 -3.08 27.51
CA LEU A 69 30.31 -3.46 27.23
C LEU A 69 31.32 -2.44 27.80
N ARG A 70 30.84 -1.40 28.51
CA ARG A 70 31.71 -0.40 29.13
C ARG A 70 32.62 -1.00 30.22
N PRO A 71 32.17 -1.94 31.07
CA PRO A 71 33.07 -2.64 31.97
C PRO A 71 34.11 -3.44 31.18
N ASN A 72 35.40 -3.26 31.50
CA ASN A 72 36.49 -3.95 30.81
C ASN A 72 36.36 -5.49 30.85
N ALA A 73 35.86 -6.04 31.97
CA ALA A 73 35.65 -7.47 32.12
C ALA A 73 34.63 -8.02 31.10
N GLU A 74 33.49 -7.34 30.92
CA GLU A 74 32.47 -7.73 29.94
C GLU A 74 32.97 -7.58 28.50
N ARG A 75 33.68 -6.49 28.21
CA ARG A 75 34.30 -6.31 26.90
C ARG A 75 35.27 -7.45 26.56
N SER A 76 36.13 -7.83 27.49
CA SER A 76 37.09 -8.92 27.32
C SER A 76 36.42 -10.28 27.19
N ARG A 77 35.29 -10.52 27.90
CA ARG A 77 34.49 -11.75 27.77
C ARG A 77 33.86 -11.84 26.39
N VAL A 78 33.21 -10.77 25.94
CA VAL A 78 32.48 -10.73 24.67
C VAL A 78 33.42 -10.85 23.46
N MET A 79 34.61 -10.26 23.53
CA MET A 79 35.64 -10.42 22.49
C MET A 79 36.09 -11.88 22.27
N LYS A 80 35.91 -12.76 23.26
CA LYS A 80 36.29 -14.18 23.17
C LYS A 80 35.16 -15.06 22.64
N LEU A 81 33.95 -14.52 22.47
CA LEU A 81 32.83 -15.27 21.92
C LEU A 81 33.06 -15.58 20.45
N SER A 82 32.49 -16.70 19.99
CA SER A 82 32.25 -16.88 18.56
C SER A 82 31.29 -15.81 18.06
N PHE A 83 31.32 -15.52 16.76
CA PHE A 83 30.37 -14.58 16.18
C PHE A 83 28.91 -14.98 16.45
N ASN A 84 28.58 -16.27 16.32
CA ASN A 84 27.25 -16.78 16.65
C ASN A 84 26.88 -16.55 18.13
N GLY A 85 27.81 -16.82 19.06
CA GLY A 85 27.60 -16.57 20.49
C GLY A 85 27.34 -15.09 20.79
N PHE A 86 28.10 -14.19 20.15
CA PHE A 86 27.86 -12.76 20.25
C PHE A 86 26.48 -12.34 19.72
N MET A 87 26.06 -12.86 18.56
CA MET A 87 24.75 -12.56 17.98
C MET A 87 23.60 -13.06 18.86
N SER A 88 23.76 -14.21 19.52
CA SER A 88 22.80 -14.72 20.50
C SER A 88 22.64 -13.80 21.71
N GLU A 89 23.73 -13.30 22.28
CA GLU A 89 23.67 -12.31 23.37
C GLU A 89 23.06 -10.98 22.90
N LEU A 90 23.37 -10.54 21.67
CA LEU A 90 22.81 -9.33 21.09
C LEU A 90 21.28 -9.43 20.95
N ARG A 91 20.77 -10.57 20.44
CA ARG A 91 19.34 -10.84 20.34
C ARG A 91 18.67 -10.85 21.71
N GLN A 92 19.25 -11.58 22.68
CA GLN A 92 18.69 -11.68 24.03
C GLN A 92 18.58 -10.32 24.73
N LYS A 93 19.49 -9.40 24.42
CA LYS A 93 19.57 -8.11 25.10
C LYS A 93 18.65 -7.04 24.52
N TYR A 94 18.38 -7.08 23.22
CA TYR A 94 17.64 -6.01 22.53
C TYR A 94 16.28 -6.43 21.98
N LEU A 95 16.02 -7.72 21.81
CA LEU A 95 14.72 -8.19 21.35
C LEU A 95 13.80 -8.51 22.54
N PRO A 96 12.47 -8.30 22.39
CA PRO A 96 11.49 -8.74 23.38
C PRO A 96 11.59 -10.25 23.65
N VAL A 97 11.38 -10.70 24.89
CA VAL A 97 11.55 -12.12 25.28
C VAL A 97 10.76 -13.10 24.39
N ASP A 98 9.60 -12.68 23.92
CA ASP A 98 8.66 -13.45 23.10
C ASP A 98 8.85 -13.26 21.59
N TRP A 99 9.87 -12.52 21.13
CA TRP A 99 10.06 -12.19 19.71
C TRP A 99 10.03 -13.42 18.79
N GLN A 100 10.64 -14.53 19.23
CA GLN A 100 10.66 -15.78 18.47
C GLN A 100 9.25 -16.36 18.31
N ALA A 101 8.46 -16.35 19.39
CA ALA A 101 7.09 -16.85 19.37
C ALA A 101 6.19 -15.97 18.49
N VAL A 102 6.35 -14.64 18.57
CA VAL A 102 5.62 -13.68 17.74
C VAL A 102 5.91 -13.92 16.26
N THR A 103 7.19 -13.98 15.87
CA THR A 103 7.59 -14.24 14.48
C THR A 103 7.14 -15.62 14.00
N ARG A 104 7.25 -16.65 14.84
CA ARG A 104 6.77 -17.99 14.49
C ARG A 104 5.26 -18.01 14.23
N ASN A 105 4.48 -17.34 15.09
CA ASN A 105 3.03 -17.24 14.92
C ASN A 105 2.67 -16.42 13.67
N GLU A 106 3.43 -15.36 13.38
CA GLU A 106 3.26 -14.57 12.15
C GLU A 106 3.45 -15.43 10.90
N ILE A 107 4.50 -16.27 10.87
CA ILE A 107 4.70 -17.24 9.78
C ILE A 107 3.50 -18.18 9.67
N LEU A 108 3.11 -18.86 10.75
CA LEU A 108 2.04 -19.87 10.72
C LEU A 108 0.66 -19.29 10.39
N SER A 109 0.44 -18.01 10.69
CA SER A 109 -0.80 -17.28 10.40
C SER A 109 -0.77 -16.51 9.08
N SER A 110 0.36 -16.48 8.37
CA SER A 110 0.49 -15.77 7.09
C SER A 110 -0.53 -16.27 6.08
N ARG A 111 -1.17 -15.32 5.39
CA ARG A 111 -2.14 -15.57 4.32
C ARG A 111 -1.84 -14.65 3.14
N MET A 112 -1.90 -15.23 1.95
CA MET A 112 -1.75 -14.53 0.69
C MET A 112 -2.97 -13.64 0.44
N LYS A 113 -2.74 -12.39 0.04
CA LYS A 113 -3.82 -11.48 -0.37
C LYS A 113 -4.27 -11.80 -1.80
N ASP A 114 -5.53 -11.53 -2.13
CA ASP A 114 -6.08 -11.80 -3.48
C ASP A 114 -5.37 -11.05 -4.61
N THR A 115 -4.74 -9.91 -4.30
CA THR A 115 -3.99 -9.10 -5.26
C THR A 115 -2.50 -9.40 -5.30
N GLN A 116 -2.00 -10.17 -4.34
CA GLN A 116 -0.58 -10.48 -4.18
C GLN A 116 -0.20 -11.63 -5.11
N SER A 117 1.04 -11.64 -5.59
CA SER A 117 1.59 -12.80 -6.28
C SER A 117 2.09 -13.85 -5.29
N PHE A 118 2.13 -15.11 -5.71
CA PHE A 118 2.68 -16.18 -4.87
C PHE A 118 4.17 -15.95 -4.59
N ASP A 119 4.90 -15.30 -5.50
CA ASP A 119 6.30 -14.94 -5.30
C ASP A 119 6.52 -13.97 -4.14
N GLU A 120 5.74 -12.89 -4.11
CA GLU A 120 5.79 -11.92 -3.01
C GLU A 120 5.44 -12.60 -1.68
N PHE A 121 4.37 -13.38 -1.65
CA PHE A 121 3.95 -14.14 -0.47
C PHE A 121 5.02 -15.14 -0.01
N TYR A 122 5.61 -15.87 -0.95
CA TYR A 122 6.70 -16.81 -0.68
C TYR A 122 7.90 -16.11 -0.08
N THR A 123 8.32 -14.98 -0.66
CA THR A 123 9.46 -14.20 -0.19
C THR A 123 9.23 -13.61 1.20
N GLU A 124 8.00 -13.15 1.49
CA GLU A 124 7.61 -12.68 2.83
C GLU A 124 7.75 -13.79 3.88
N VAL A 125 7.18 -14.96 3.63
CA VAL A 125 7.20 -16.09 4.56
C VAL A 125 8.63 -16.63 4.77
N ILE A 126 9.41 -16.75 3.70
CA ILE A 126 10.82 -17.16 3.79
C ILE A 126 11.66 -16.10 4.51
N GLY A 127 11.39 -14.81 4.25
CA GLY A 127 12.02 -13.70 4.94
C GLY A 127 11.79 -13.75 6.45
N LEU A 128 10.55 -13.97 6.89
CA LEU A 128 10.23 -14.19 8.31
C LEU A 128 10.91 -15.44 8.87
N GLY A 129 10.90 -16.55 8.12
CA GLY A 129 11.58 -17.79 8.50
C GLY A 129 13.07 -17.59 8.74
N SER A 130 13.73 -16.78 7.90
CA SER A 130 15.14 -16.44 8.04
C SER A 130 15.44 -15.75 9.36
N LEU A 131 14.49 -15.02 9.98
CA LEU A 131 14.72 -14.37 11.27
C LEU A 131 14.92 -15.39 12.40
N LEU A 132 14.33 -16.57 12.29
CA LEU A 132 14.37 -17.65 13.28
C LEU A 132 15.52 -18.64 13.09
N GLU A 133 16.28 -18.55 12.00
CA GLU A 133 17.40 -19.45 11.73
C GLU A 133 18.44 -19.41 12.86
N GLY A 134 18.85 -20.58 13.34
CA GLY A 134 19.79 -20.73 14.46
C GLY A 134 19.16 -20.52 15.84
N THR A 135 17.83 -20.53 15.93
CA THR A 135 17.07 -20.47 17.19
C THR A 135 16.25 -21.74 17.40
N ASP A 136 15.83 -22.00 18.65
CA ASP A 136 14.96 -23.15 18.96
C ASP A 136 13.57 -23.05 18.31
N ALA A 137 13.19 -21.87 17.84
CA ALA A 137 11.92 -21.62 17.15
C ALA A 137 11.98 -21.82 15.63
N GLU A 138 13.14 -22.22 15.08
CA GLU A 138 13.32 -22.47 13.64
C GLU A 138 12.28 -23.45 13.09
N LEU A 139 11.79 -23.18 11.87
CA LEU A 139 10.79 -23.99 11.21
C LEU A 139 11.44 -24.85 10.13
N SER A 140 11.12 -26.14 10.12
CA SER A 140 11.57 -27.03 9.04
C SER A 140 11.00 -26.62 7.70
N THR A 141 11.73 -26.92 6.62
CA THR A 141 11.28 -26.70 5.24
C THR A 141 9.90 -27.28 4.97
N THR A 142 9.61 -28.47 5.51
CA THR A 142 8.29 -29.11 5.44
C THR A 142 7.21 -28.25 6.08
N ARG A 143 7.49 -27.67 7.26
CA ARG A 143 6.50 -26.84 7.95
C ARG A 143 6.26 -25.53 7.21
N ILE A 144 7.30 -24.88 6.70
CA ILE A 144 7.19 -23.70 5.85
C ILE A 144 6.35 -23.99 4.60
N ARG A 145 6.60 -25.13 3.94
CA ARG A 145 5.80 -25.57 2.79
C ARG A 145 4.32 -25.73 3.13
N HIS A 146 4.01 -26.37 4.25
CA HIS A 146 2.62 -26.53 4.70
C HIS A 146 1.96 -25.18 4.99
N THR A 147 2.68 -24.25 5.63
CA THR A 147 2.21 -22.88 5.85
C THR A 147 1.89 -22.18 4.55
N LEU A 148 2.81 -22.22 3.57
CA LEU A 148 2.60 -21.59 2.26
C LEU A 148 1.39 -22.19 1.53
N LYS A 149 1.23 -23.52 1.56
CA LYS A 149 0.09 -24.20 0.96
C LYS A 149 -1.23 -23.82 1.63
N ALA A 150 -1.27 -23.80 2.96
CA ALA A 150 -2.46 -23.42 3.73
C ALA A 150 -2.77 -21.91 3.64
N GLY A 151 -1.78 -21.10 3.25
CA GLY A 151 -1.90 -19.66 3.12
C GLY A 151 -2.24 -19.16 1.72
N MET A 152 -2.34 -20.03 0.71
CA MET A 152 -2.77 -19.65 -0.63
C MET A 152 -4.17 -19.02 -0.60
N CYS A 153 -4.42 -18.04 -1.46
CA CYS A 153 -5.79 -17.56 -1.65
C CYS A 153 -6.62 -18.61 -2.39
N ALA A 154 -7.95 -18.51 -2.27
CA ALA A 154 -8.89 -19.50 -2.81
C ALA A 154 -8.69 -19.74 -4.32
N ASP A 155 -8.50 -18.67 -5.10
CA ASP A 155 -8.32 -18.77 -6.55
C ASP A 155 -7.06 -19.57 -6.93
N LEU A 156 -5.95 -19.36 -6.22
CA LEU A 156 -4.73 -20.13 -6.45
C LEU A 156 -4.90 -21.57 -5.98
N GLU A 157 -5.60 -21.80 -4.87
CA GLU A 157 -5.84 -23.15 -4.34
C GLU A 157 -6.63 -24.02 -5.33
N VAL A 158 -7.63 -23.45 -6.00
CA VAL A 158 -8.43 -24.13 -7.04
C VAL A 158 -7.54 -24.52 -8.23
N GLU A 159 -6.84 -23.56 -8.84
CA GLU A 159 -5.94 -23.82 -9.99
C GLU A 159 -4.81 -24.79 -9.61
N TYR A 160 -4.27 -24.66 -8.39
CA TYR A 160 -3.25 -25.58 -7.85
C TYR A 160 -3.77 -27.01 -7.76
N ARG A 161 -5.00 -27.21 -7.25
CA ARG A 161 -5.62 -28.54 -7.11
C ARG A 161 -5.88 -29.16 -8.48
N GLU A 162 -6.45 -28.39 -9.41
CA GLU A 162 -6.75 -28.86 -10.77
C GLU A 162 -5.48 -29.27 -11.52
N GLU A 163 -4.44 -28.45 -11.51
CA GLU A 163 -3.21 -28.74 -12.28
C GLU A 163 -2.36 -29.86 -11.63
N LEU A 164 -2.43 -30.06 -10.31
CA LEU A 164 -1.69 -31.14 -9.65
C LEU A 164 -2.36 -32.51 -9.69
N THR A 165 -3.70 -32.56 -9.73
CA THR A 165 -4.41 -33.81 -10.04
C THR A 165 -3.98 -34.35 -11.41
N ILE A 166 -3.61 -33.47 -12.34
CA ILE A 166 -3.18 -33.83 -13.69
C ILE A 166 -1.71 -34.29 -13.72
N LYS A 167 -0.82 -33.73 -12.88
CA LYS A 167 0.63 -33.94 -12.99
C LYS A 167 1.25 -34.91 -11.96
N ALA A 168 0.48 -35.40 -10.97
CA ALA A 168 0.94 -36.34 -9.94
C ALA A 168 2.36 -36.05 -9.43
N ILE A 169 2.65 -34.78 -9.15
CA ILE A 169 4.02 -34.40 -8.82
C ILE A 169 4.26 -34.65 -7.34
N ALA A 170 4.91 -35.78 -7.04
CA ALA A 170 5.63 -35.99 -5.79
C ALA A 170 6.85 -35.07 -5.77
N VAL A 171 6.64 -33.74 -5.79
CA VAL A 171 7.75 -32.83 -5.58
C VAL A 171 8.06 -32.83 -4.11
N ASP A 172 9.06 -33.59 -3.68
CA ASP A 172 9.52 -33.53 -2.29
C ASP A 172 10.46 -32.34 -2.06
N GLU A 173 11.09 -31.83 -3.12
CA GLU A 173 12.00 -30.68 -3.08
C GLU A 173 11.25 -29.33 -3.10
N MET A 174 11.46 -28.52 -2.06
CA MET A 174 10.85 -27.19 -1.89
C MET A 174 11.01 -26.28 -3.12
N ASP A 175 12.19 -26.28 -3.73
CA ASP A 175 12.51 -25.41 -4.88
C ASP A 175 11.71 -25.79 -6.13
N LYS A 176 11.63 -27.09 -6.43
CA LYS A 176 10.82 -27.58 -7.55
C LYS A 176 9.34 -27.29 -7.30
N TRP A 177 8.88 -27.41 -6.05
CA TRP A 177 7.48 -27.21 -5.71
C TRP A 177 7.09 -25.74 -5.83
N SER A 178 7.89 -24.84 -5.25
CA SER A 178 7.64 -23.39 -5.29
C SER A 178 7.67 -22.84 -6.71
N LYS A 179 8.56 -23.35 -7.58
CA LYS A 179 8.59 -23.00 -9.01
C LYS A 179 7.31 -23.39 -9.73
N GLU A 180 6.77 -24.59 -9.47
CA GLU A 180 5.53 -25.02 -10.11
C GLU A 180 4.33 -24.21 -9.61
N VAL A 181 4.24 -23.92 -8.31
CA VAL A 181 3.19 -23.04 -7.77
C VAL A 181 3.29 -21.65 -8.39
N ARG A 182 4.50 -21.09 -8.52
CA ARG A 182 4.72 -19.79 -9.18
C ARG A 182 4.22 -19.80 -10.62
N ARG A 183 4.49 -20.86 -11.38
CA ARG A 183 4.00 -20.99 -12.76
C ARG A 183 2.47 -20.98 -12.84
N ILE A 184 1.79 -21.68 -11.92
CA ILE A 184 0.33 -21.69 -11.81
C ILE A 184 -0.18 -20.29 -11.44
N ASP A 185 0.46 -19.64 -10.47
CA ASP A 185 0.11 -18.29 -10.01
C ASP A 185 0.27 -17.23 -11.11
N GLU A 186 1.34 -17.30 -11.90
CA GLU A 186 1.57 -16.39 -13.02
C GLU A 186 0.46 -16.50 -14.07
N LYS A 187 -0.04 -17.72 -14.34
CA LYS A 187 -1.19 -17.94 -15.23
C LYS A 187 -2.45 -17.30 -14.62
N ARG A 188 -2.73 -17.53 -13.33
CA ARG A 188 -3.83 -16.90 -12.60
C ARG A 188 -3.75 -15.36 -12.69
N MET A 189 -2.58 -14.78 -12.45
CA MET A 189 -2.37 -13.33 -12.49
C MET A 189 -2.57 -12.74 -13.89
N ARG A 190 -2.14 -13.44 -14.95
CA ARG A 190 -2.43 -13.03 -16.34
C ARG A 190 -3.93 -13.08 -16.65
N ASN A 191 -4.63 -14.10 -16.16
CA ASN A 191 -6.07 -14.25 -16.34
C ASN A 191 -6.82 -13.11 -15.61
N LEU A 192 -6.48 -12.85 -14.35
CA LEU A 192 -7.04 -11.74 -13.57
C LEU A 192 -6.78 -10.39 -14.22
N ALA A 193 -5.57 -10.14 -14.72
CA ALA A 193 -5.24 -8.91 -15.44
C ALA A 193 -6.09 -8.75 -16.72
N THR A 194 -6.30 -9.85 -17.46
CA THR A 194 -7.14 -9.86 -18.66
C THR A 194 -8.61 -9.58 -18.34
N GLN A 195 -9.16 -10.23 -17.32
CA GLN A 195 -10.53 -10.01 -16.85
C GLN A 195 -10.74 -8.57 -16.39
N ARG A 196 -9.80 -8.00 -15.61
CA ARG A 196 -9.84 -6.59 -15.18
C ARG A 196 -9.85 -5.63 -16.38
N ARG A 197 -9.06 -5.91 -17.42
CA ARG A 197 -9.04 -5.11 -18.66
C ARG A 197 -10.39 -5.18 -19.39
N ILE A 198 -10.96 -6.36 -19.54
CA ILE A 198 -12.27 -6.55 -20.22
C ILE A 198 -13.38 -5.82 -19.44
N ALA A 199 -13.43 -6.00 -18.11
CA ALA A 199 -14.41 -5.34 -17.25
C ALA A 199 -14.30 -3.80 -17.35
N ALA A 200 -13.08 -3.26 -17.37
CA ALA A 200 -12.86 -1.83 -17.54
C ALA A 200 -13.37 -1.31 -18.88
N GLU A 201 -13.17 -2.06 -19.98
CA GLU A 201 -13.68 -1.66 -21.30
C GLU A 201 -15.21 -1.76 -21.41
N ILE A 202 -15.83 -2.78 -20.81
CA ILE A 202 -17.30 -2.88 -20.73
C ILE A 202 -17.86 -1.68 -19.95
N HIS A 203 -17.32 -1.39 -18.77
CA HIS A 203 -17.78 -0.26 -17.95
C HIS A 203 -17.60 1.10 -18.66
N LYS A 204 -16.52 1.29 -19.43
CA LYS A 204 -16.34 2.47 -20.28
C LYS A 204 -17.37 2.54 -21.41
N ALA A 205 -17.68 1.42 -22.06
CA ALA A 205 -18.66 1.36 -23.13
C ALA A 205 -20.08 1.65 -22.64
N GLU A 206 -20.47 1.12 -21.49
CA GLU A 206 -21.77 1.40 -20.84
C GLU A 206 -21.91 2.88 -20.49
N LYS A 207 -20.86 3.50 -19.94
CA LYS A 207 -20.85 4.94 -19.65
C LYS A 207 -21.02 5.80 -20.91
N ARG A 208 -20.47 5.36 -22.06
CA ARG A 208 -20.67 6.05 -23.35
C ARG A 208 -22.09 5.93 -23.88
N LYS A 209 -22.75 4.77 -23.70
CA LYS A 209 -24.15 4.53 -24.10
C LYS A 209 -25.13 5.34 -23.25
N ALA A 210 -24.95 5.36 -21.93
CA ALA A 210 -25.78 6.16 -21.03
C ALA A 210 -25.70 7.68 -21.31
N GLY A 211 -24.59 8.16 -21.86
CA GLY A 211 -24.45 9.55 -22.29
C GLY A 211 -25.10 9.90 -23.63
N THR A 212 -25.48 8.92 -24.46
CA THR A 212 -26.04 9.14 -25.81
C THR A 212 -27.55 8.94 -25.90
N ASP A 213 -28.16 8.19 -24.98
CA ASP A 213 -29.62 7.96 -24.96
C ASP A 213 -30.45 9.08 -24.28
N GLY A 214 -29.79 10.05 -23.64
CA GLY A 214 -30.45 11.19 -22.99
C GLY A 214 -31.01 12.27 -23.92
N GLU A 215 -30.80 12.16 -25.25
CA GLU A 215 -31.00 13.29 -26.17
C GLU A 215 -31.99 13.05 -27.32
N ARG A 216 -32.71 11.90 -27.37
CA ARG A 216 -33.56 11.56 -28.52
C ARG A 216 -35.06 11.39 -28.28
N ASN A 217 -35.57 11.53 -27.06
CA ASN A 217 -37.02 11.38 -26.81
C ASN A 217 -37.70 12.66 -26.32
N SER A 218 -37.96 13.59 -27.24
CA SER A 218 -38.84 14.75 -27.00
C SER A 218 -39.49 15.24 -28.30
N LYS A 219 -40.22 14.38 -29.02
CA LYS A 219 -41.21 14.84 -30.00
C LYS A 219 -42.58 14.88 -29.32
N LYS A 220 -43.00 16.07 -28.88
CA LYS A 220 -44.39 16.35 -28.46
C LYS A 220 -45.26 16.58 -29.71
N PRO A 221 -46.46 15.99 -29.83
CA PRO A 221 -47.47 16.51 -30.73
C PRO A 221 -48.32 17.60 -30.06
N PHE A 222 -48.77 18.52 -30.90
CA PHE A 222 -49.64 19.66 -30.61
C PHE A 222 -50.98 19.27 -29.95
N GLY A 223 -51.50 20.13 -29.08
CA GLY A 223 -52.86 20.06 -28.56
C GLY A 223 -53.19 21.23 -27.64
N SER A 224 -53.82 22.25 -28.20
CA SER A 224 -54.33 23.45 -27.52
C SER A 224 -55.60 23.13 -26.71
N SER A 225 -55.73 23.68 -25.50
CA SER A 225 -56.93 24.44 -25.06
C SER A 225 -56.91 24.71 -23.54
N SER A 226 -56.97 26.01 -23.21
CA SER A 226 -57.77 26.68 -22.18
C SER A 226 -57.68 26.27 -20.69
N LYS A 227 -57.29 27.27 -19.88
CA LYS A 227 -57.45 27.41 -18.41
C LYS A 227 -58.95 27.69 -18.05
N PRO A 228 -59.39 28.03 -16.80
CA PRO A 228 -58.68 28.12 -15.49
C PRO A 228 -59.45 27.65 -14.21
N ASN A 229 -58.70 27.61 -13.10
CA ASN A 229 -58.98 27.91 -11.67
C ASN A 229 -60.28 27.55 -10.94
N THR A 230 -60.10 26.93 -9.78
CA THR A 230 -60.56 27.33 -8.41
C THR A 230 -59.73 26.50 -7.42
N SER A 231 -59.24 26.93 -6.25
CA SER A 231 -59.88 27.65 -5.16
C SER A 231 -58.85 28.21 -4.15
N LEU A 232 -59.36 28.92 -3.16
CA LEU A 232 -58.77 29.95 -2.31
C LEU A 232 -57.82 29.48 -1.19
N ALA A 233 -57.08 30.49 -0.72
CA ALA A 233 -56.01 30.53 0.25
C ALA A 233 -56.41 30.35 1.73
N ALA A 234 -55.35 30.14 2.51
CA ALA A 234 -55.28 29.93 3.96
C ALA A 234 -55.29 31.22 4.82
N ALA A 235 -55.43 31.01 6.13
CA ALA A 235 -55.07 31.90 7.25
C ALA A 235 -54.61 30.95 8.39
N SER A 236 -53.55 31.11 9.19
CA SER A 236 -52.56 32.17 9.48
C SER A 236 -51.33 31.50 10.17
N GLY A 237 -50.13 32.09 10.07
CA GLY A 237 -48.89 31.66 10.76
C GLY A 237 -48.81 32.06 12.24
N PRO A 238 -47.63 32.16 12.94
CA PRO A 238 -46.23 32.26 12.44
C PRO A 238 -45.22 31.29 13.15
N SER A 239 -44.01 30.96 12.66
CA SER A 239 -42.78 31.80 12.73
C SER A 239 -41.55 31.08 12.07
N THR A 240 -40.89 31.77 11.11
CA THR A 240 -39.44 31.88 10.74
C THR A 240 -38.43 30.72 10.89
N PRO A 241 -37.27 30.75 10.17
CA PRO A 241 -37.03 31.10 8.77
C PRO A 241 -36.19 30.01 8.07
N SER A 242 -36.51 29.63 6.84
CA SER A 242 -35.54 28.93 5.98
C SER A 242 -35.53 29.61 4.64
N ALA A 243 -34.37 30.19 4.32
CA ALA A 243 -34.07 30.82 3.06
C ALA A 243 -34.44 29.87 1.92
N ALA A 244 -35.50 30.22 1.20
CA ALA A 244 -35.82 29.62 -0.07
C ALA A 244 -34.67 29.95 -1.03
N SER A 245 -33.84 28.95 -1.35
CA SER A 245 -33.01 29.03 -2.54
C SER A 245 -33.96 28.99 -3.73
N SER A 246 -34.21 30.18 -4.28
CA SER A 246 -34.81 30.37 -5.59
C SER A 246 -34.16 29.41 -6.59
N THR A 247 -34.96 28.51 -7.15
CA THR A 247 -34.56 27.70 -8.30
C THR A 247 -34.18 28.65 -9.44
N PRO A 248 -32.91 28.69 -9.90
CA PRO A 248 -32.52 29.62 -10.94
C PRO A 248 -33.14 29.15 -12.26
N LYS A 249 -33.91 30.05 -12.90
CA LYS A 249 -34.21 29.96 -14.33
C LYS A 249 -32.87 29.68 -15.04
N GLY A 250 -32.77 28.57 -15.77
CA GLY A 250 -31.49 27.96 -16.11
C GLY A 250 -30.59 28.86 -16.98
N CYS A 251 -29.39 29.16 -16.48
CA CYS A 251 -28.30 29.71 -17.29
C CYS A 251 -27.91 28.67 -18.37
N PRO A 252 -27.71 29.05 -19.65
CA PRO A 252 -27.40 28.11 -20.74
C PRO A 252 -26.21 27.20 -20.41
N LYS A 253 -26.25 25.91 -20.75
CA LYS A 253 -25.14 24.98 -20.48
C LYS A 253 -23.84 25.52 -21.09
N LEU A 254 -22.73 25.44 -20.35
CA LEU A 254 -21.40 25.76 -20.87
C LEU A 254 -21.13 24.94 -22.14
N THR A 255 -20.55 25.56 -23.16
CA THR A 255 -20.01 24.82 -24.32
C THR A 255 -18.68 24.16 -23.96
N ASP A 256 -18.18 23.27 -24.81
CA ASP A 256 -16.85 22.67 -24.62
C ASP A 256 -15.73 23.71 -24.75
N SER A 257 -15.91 24.73 -25.58
CA SER A 257 -14.97 25.85 -25.70
C SER A 257 -14.93 26.72 -24.44
N GLU A 258 -16.08 27.04 -23.84
CA GLU A 258 -16.11 27.79 -22.57
C GLU A 258 -15.53 26.97 -21.41
N ARG A 259 -15.74 25.64 -21.42
CA ARG A 259 -15.10 24.73 -20.45
C ARG A 259 -13.59 24.73 -20.59
N ALA A 260 -13.07 24.66 -21.82
CA ALA A 260 -11.64 24.70 -22.08
C ALA A 260 -11.02 26.02 -21.61
N LEU A 261 -11.62 27.16 -21.96
CA LEU A 261 -11.17 28.49 -21.53
C LEU A 261 -11.16 28.61 -19.99
N LEU A 262 -12.23 28.19 -19.32
CA LEU A 262 -12.28 28.22 -17.85
C LEU A 262 -11.26 27.26 -17.23
N SER A 263 -10.94 26.13 -17.85
CA SER A 263 -9.90 25.22 -17.35
C SER A 263 -8.49 25.81 -17.53
N GLU A 264 -8.25 26.51 -18.63
CA GLU A 264 -6.95 27.09 -19.00
C GLU A 264 -6.61 28.29 -18.11
N HIS A 265 -7.59 29.15 -17.81
CA HIS A 265 -7.41 30.39 -17.04
C HIS A 265 -7.85 30.25 -15.57
N GLU A 266 -7.73 29.04 -15.00
CA GLU A 266 -8.10 28.72 -13.60
C GLU A 266 -9.48 29.24 -13.16
N GLY A 267 -10.41 29.28 -14.09
CA GLY A 267 -11.76 29.77 -13.92
C GLY A 267 -12.69 28.75 -13.26
N ARG A 268 -13.86 29.22 -12.83
CA ARG A 268 -14.86 28.40 -12.13
C ARG A 268 -16.13 28.18 -12.93
N TYR A 269 -16.50 26.92 -13.13
CA TYR A 269 -17.68 26.53 -13.91
C TYR A 269 -19.03 26.96 -13.31
N LYS A 270 -19.12 27.18 -11.98
CA LYS A 270 -20.36 27.61 -11.32
C LYS A 270 -20.66 29.09 -11.59
N CYS A 271 -19.72 29.98 -11.26
CA CYS A 271 -19.87 31.42 -11.42
C CYS A 271 -19.35 31.97 -12.76
N ARG A 272 -18.71 31.13 -13.59
CA ARG A 272 -18.19 31.42 -14.94
C ARG A 272 -17.21 32.60 -15.00
N ARG A 273 -16.37 32.75 -13.97
CA ARG A 273 -15.30 33.76 -13.89
C ARG A 273 -13.94 33.11 -14.05
N PHE A 274 -13.03 33.79 -14.75
CA PHE A 274 -11.61 33.45 -14.85
C PHE A 274 -10.87 33.81 -13.57
N TYR A 275 -9.75 33.13 -13.30
CA TYR A 275 -8.86 33.38 -12.15
C TYR A 275 -9.56 33.50 -10.80
N ALA A 276 -10.59 32.69 -10.58
CA ALA A 276 -11.51 32.91 -9.47
C ALA A 276 -10.91 32.55 -8.10
N GLY A 277 -9.74 31.90 -8.05
CA GLY A 277 -8.97 31.64 -6.81
C GLY A 277 -9.59 30.58 -5.87
N HIS A 278 -10.65 29.91 -6.29
CA HIS A 278 -11.30 28.84 -5.52
C HIS A 278 -11.48 27.61 -6.41
N ARG A 279 -11.34 26.37 -5.90
CA ARG A 279 -11.64 25.12 -6.65
C ARG A 279 -12.82 24.31 -6.08
N SER A 280 -13.63 23.81 -7.02
CA SER A 280 -14.74 22.83 -6.97
C SER A 280 -15.89 22.94 -5.95
N ASN A 281 -15.71 23.14 -4.65
CA ASN A 281 -16.86 23.05 -3.70
C ASN A 281 -17.20 24.33 -2.93
N ASN A 282 -16.24 25.24 -2.74
CA ASN A 282 -16.46 26.47 -1.95
C ASN A 282 -16.67 27.71 -2.84
N CYS A 283 -17.62 27.64 -3.78
CA CYS A 283 -17.99 28.80 -4.61
C CYS A 283 -19.16 29.55 -3.97
N SER A 284 -18.81 30.61 -3.24
CA SER A 284 -19.75 31.54 -2.62
C SER A 284 -20.48 32.44 -3.63
N ASN A 285 -20.01 32.47 -4.88
CA ASN A 285 -20.67 33.20 -5.96
C ASN A 285 -21.78 32.33 -6.58
N ASP A 286 -22.92 32.96 -6.85
CA ASP A 286 -24.04 32.33 -7.56
C ASP A 286 -23.80 32.26 -9.07
N PHE A 287 -24.67 31.52 -9.76
CA PHE A 287 -24.66 31.45 -11.22
C PHE A 287 -24.91 32.84 -11.82
N PRO A 288 -24.29 33.18 -12.98
CA PRO A 288 -24.59 34.42 -13.68
C PRO A 288 -26.08 34.53 -14.03
N ASP A 289 -26.61 35.76 -14.02
CA ASP A 289 -27.97 36.02 -14.43
C ASP A 289 -28.17 35.54 -15.89
N PRO A 290 -29.14 34.63 -16.15
CA PRO A 290 -29.41 34.13 -17.48
C PRO A 290 -29.79 35.20 -18.51
N SER A 291 -30.38 36.31 -18.06
CA SER A 291 -30.84 37.40 -18.93
C SER A 291 -29.70 38.26 -19.47
N THR A 292 -28.55 38.27 -18.80
CA THR A 292 -27.38 39.06 -19.18
C THR A 292 -26.18 38.19 -19.54
N TYR A 293 -26.33 36.86 -19.54
CA TYR A 293 -25.20 35.96 -19.79
C TYR A 293 -24.80 35.96 -21.26
N ARG A 294 -23.58 36.39 -21.53
CA ARG A 294 -22.88 36.26 -22.82
C ARG A 294 -21.91 35.07 -22.75
N THR A 295 -21.74 34.38 -23.87
CA THR A 295 -20.74 33.32 -24.01
C THR A 295 -19.33 33.84 -23.76
N LEU A 296 -18.54 33.09 -22.96
CA LEU A 296 -17.16 33.47 -22.66
C LEU A 296 -16.28 33.33 -23.89
N THR A 297 -15.45 34.34 -24.14
CA THR A 297 -14.44 34.35 -25.20
C THR A 297 -13.05 34.53 -24.61
N ALA A 298 -12.00 34.26 -25.39
CA ALA A 298 -10.61 34.45 -24.95
C ALA A 298 -10.30 35.91 -24.54
N ASN A 299 -11.04 36.89 -25.06
CA ASN A 299 -10.89 38.30 -24.68
C ASN A 299 -11.47 38.62 -23.29
N ASP A 300 -12.21 37.70 -22.69
CA ASP A 300 -12.84 37.86 -21.38
C ASP A 300 -11.96 37.31 -20.23
N ALA A 301 -10.83 36.65 -20.57
CA ALA A 301 -9.88 36.04 -19.64
C ALA A 301 -8.92 37.05 -19.01
#